data_AF-A0A7S3VEY2-F1
#
_entry.id   AF-A0A7S3VEY2-F1
#
_cell.length_a   1.000
_cell.length_b   1.000
_cell.length_c   1.000
_cell.angle_alpha   90.00
_cell.angle_beta   90.00
_cell.angle_gamma   90.00
#
_symmetry.space_group_name_H-M   'P 1'
#
loop_
_entity.id
_entity.type
_entity.pdbx_description
1 polymer ?
#
loop_
_entity_poly.entity_id
_entity_poly.type
_entity_poly.pdbx_seq_one_letter_code
_entity_poly.pdbx_strand_id
1 'polypeptide(L)'
;MSQQDDPNDYWPKAYLAIVSRLNTSLSILASATIIFLIYRSQAKLSIIYHRIVLCMSIADILASLAMGLTTLPMPKEMPFEVELGYDWPGPRYGNTWTCNAQGFIWVFAGTIGFGLNAMLCLCKYIGKRTLL
;
A
#
# COMPACT_ATOMS: atom_id res chain seq x y z
N MET A 1 20.72 28.90 -10.19
CA MET A 1 21.59 28.24 -9.21
C MET A 1 21.67 26.78 -9.65
N SER A 2 22.76 26.37 -10.29
CA SER A 2 22.96 24.99 -10.73
C SER A 2 23.21 24.13 -9.50
N GLN A 3 22.22 23.32 -9.12
CA GLN A 3 22.34 22.36 -8.03
C GLN A 3 23.41 21.33 -8.42
N GLN A 4 24.58 21.41 -7.80
CA GLN A 4 25.67 20.45 -7.97
C GLN A 4 25.24 19.17 -7.25
N ASP A 5 24.70 18.19 -7.99
CA ASP A 5 24.36 16.88 -7.44
C ASP A 5 25.64 16.11 -7.08
N ASP A 6 25.86 15.85 -5.79
CA ASP A 6 26.96 15.00 -5.32
C ASP A 6 26.73 13.54 -5.75
N PRO A 7 27.72 12.87 -6.38
CA PRO A 7 27.58 11.51 -6.93
C PRO A 7 27.23 10.44 -5.87
N ASN A 8 27.46 10.74 -4.59
CA ASN A 8 27.18 9.84 -3.46
C ASN A 8 25.70 9.88 -3.01
N ASP A 9 24.93 10.88 -3.42
CA ASP A 9 23.52 11.05 -3.00
C ASP A 9 22.51 10.37 -3.97
N TYR A 10 23.00 9.87 -5.12
CA TYR A 10 22.19 9.14 -6.10
C TYR A 10 21.87 7.70 -5.67
N TRP A 11 22.84 6.99 -5.09
CA TRP A 11 22.71 5.60 -4.66
C TRP A 11 21.54 5.34 -3.69
N PRO A 12 21.34 6.13 -2.62
CA PRO A 12 20.23 5.90 -1.70
C PRO A 12 18.86 6.12 -2.36
N LYS A 13 18.71 7.15 -3.21
CA LYS A 13 17.42 7.48 -3.83
C LYS A 13 16.96 6.42 -4.84
N ALA A 14 17.87 5.98 -5.70
CA ALA A 14 17.57 4.92 -6.68
C ALA A 14 17.28 3.58 -6.01
N TYR A 15 18.05 3.23 -4.97
CA TYR A 15 17.85 2.01 -4.20
C TYR A 15 16.46 1.94 -3.54
N LEU A 16 16.06 3.01 -2.84
CA LEU A 16 14.75 3.08 -2.18
C LEU A 16 13.59 2.95 -3.18
N ALA A 17 13.71 3.56 -4.35
CA ALA A 17 12.70 3.46 -5.40
C ALA A 17 12.57 2.03 -5.95
N ILE A 18 13.69 1.33 -6.17
CA ILE A 18 13.70 -0.05 -6.67
C ILE A 18 13.13 -1.01 -5.62
N VAL A 19 13.59 -0.90 -4.37
CA VAL A 19 13.13 -1.77 -3.27
C VAL A 19 11.64 -1.60 -3.04
N SER A 20 11.13 -0.37 -3.03
CA SER A 20 9.70 -0.11 -2.86
C SER A 20 8.87 -0.78 -3.96
N ARG A 21 9.32 -0.69 -5.23
CA ARG A 21 8.60 -1.30 -6.38
C ARG A 21 8.55 -2.83 -6.29
N LEU A 22 9.66 -3.46 -5.90
CA LEU A 22 9.71 -4.90 -5.73
C LEU A 22 8.81 -5.35 -4.58
N ASN A 23 8.84 -4.63 -3.46
CA ASN A 23 7.99 -4.92 -2.31
C ASN A 23 6.50 -4.79 -2.65
N THR A 24 6.10 -3.72 -3.35
CA THR A 24 4.70 -3.54 -3.78
C THR A 24 4.26 -4.63 -4.77
N SER A 25 5.15 -5.03 -5.69
CA SER A 25 4.83 -6.07 -6.67
C SER A 25 4.64 -7.43 -6.00
N LEU A 26 5.53 -7.78 -5.07
CA LEU A 26 5.47 -9.04 -4.34
C LEU A 26 4.22 -9.11 -3.45
N SER A 27 3.90 -8.03 -2.74
CA SER A 27 2.68 -7.93 -1.92
C SER A 27 1.42 -8.09 -2.78
N ILE A 28 1.32 -7.41 -3.93
CA ILE A 28 0.16 -7.55 -4.82
C ILE A 28 0.02 -9.01 -5.32
N LEU A 29 1.11 -9.66 -5.72
CA LEU A 29 1.07 -11.05 -6.16
C LEU A 29 0.68 -12.01 -5.03
N ALA A 30 1.23 -11.82 -3.84
CA ALA A 30 0.89 -12.64 -2.67
C ALA A 30 -0.59 -12.48 -2.30
N SER A 31 -1.09 -11.25 -2.23
CA SER A 31 -2.48 -10.96 -1.91
C SER A 31 -3.44 -11.43 -3.00
N ALA A 32 -3.08 -11.32 -4.29
CA ALA A 32 -3.86 -11.89 -5.38
C ALA A 32 -3.93 -13.43 -5.30
N THR A 33 -2.83 -14.08 -4.91
CA THR A 33 -2.78 -15.53 -4.72
C THR A 33 -3.70 -15.98 -3.60
N ILE A 34 -3.76 -15.23 -2.48
CA ILE A 34 -4.68 -15.50 -1.37
C ILE A 34 -6.13 -15.38 -1.82
N ILE A 35 -6.46 -14.33 -2.57
CA ILE A 35 -7.81 -14.13 -3.14
C ILE A 35 -8.18 -15.32 -4.03
N PHE A 36 -7.28 -15.73 -4.93
CA PHE A 36 -7.48 -16.89 -5.80
C PHE A 36 -7.72 -18.18 -5.02
N LEU A 37 -6.95 -18.40 -3.95
CA LEU A 37 -7.09 -19.58 -3.08
C LEU A 37 -8.44 -19.61 -2.35
N ILE A 38 -8.93 -18.45 -1.88
CA ILE A 38 -10.25 -18.32 -1.25
C ILE A 38 -11.36 -18.68 -2.25
N TYR A 39 -11.27 -18.18 -3.50
CA TYR A 39 -12.26 -18.49 -4.53
C TYR A 39 -12.25 -19.97 -4.94
N ARG A 40 -11.09 -20.63 -4.90
CA ARG A 40 -10.95 -22.06 -5.18
C ARG A 40 -11.46 -22.94 -4.03
N SER A 41 -11.53 -22.43 -2.80
CA SER A 41 -11.93 -23.22 -1.64
C SER A 41 -13.41 -23.61 -1.67
N GLN A 42 -13.72 -24.86 -1.30
CA GLN A 42 -15.08 -25.41 -1.29
C GLN A 42 -16.03 -24.61 -0.35
N ALA A 43 -15.49 -24.06 0.73
CA ALA A 43 -16.26 -23.24 1.68
C ALA A 43 -16.45 -21.77 1.23
N LYS A 44 -15.77 -21.34 0.15
CA LYS A 44 -15.83 -19.99 -0.46
C LYS A 44 -15.94 -18.87 0.59
N LEU A 45 -17.01 -18.08 0.57
CA LEU A 45 -17.28 -16.97 1.51
C LEU A 45 -18.21 -17.33 2.66
N SER A 46 -18.46 -18.62 2.89
CA SER A 46 -19.37 -19.06 3.96
C SER A 46 -18.74 -18.89 5.35
N ILE A 47 -17.41 -19.01 5.44
CA ILE A 47 -16.67 -18.92 6.70
C ILE A 47 -16.24 -17.47 6.95
N ILE A 48 -16.48 -16.98 8.18
CA ILE A 48 -16.07 -15.64 8.66
C ILE A 48 -14.57 -15.40 8.41
N TYR A 49 -13.74 -16.41 8.66
CA TYR A 49 -12.30 -16.37 8.40
C TYR A 49 -11.96 -15.99 6.95
N HIS A 50 -12.61 -16.60 5.96
CA HIS A 50 -12.35 -16.29 4.55
C HIS A 50 -12.76 -14.86 4.19
N ARG A 51 -13.85 -14.33 4.78
CA ARG A 51 -14.26 -12.93 4.56
C ARG A 51 -13.24 -11.94 5.13
N ILE A 52 -12.75 -12.20 6.34
CA ILE A 52 -11.74 -11.35 7.00
C ILE A 52 -10.44 -11.36 6.19
N VAL A 53 -9.97 -12.54 5.77
CA VAL A 53 -8.74 -12.67 4.97
C VAL A 53 -8.91 -12.00 3.60
N LEU A 54 -10.08 -12.10 2.97
CA LEU A 54 -10.37 -11.40 1.71
C LEU A 54 -10.31 -9.88 1.87
N CYS A 55 -10.93 -9.31 2.91
CA CYS A 55 -10.85 -7.88 3.19
C CYS A 55 -9.41 -7.43 3.47
N MET A 56 -8.63 -8.27 4.17
CA MET A 56 -7.24 -7.99 4.49
C MET A 56 -6.37 -7.96 3.23
N SER A 57 -6.55 -8.91 2.30
CA SER A 57 -5.85 -8.91 1.01
C SER A 57 -6.24 -7.72 0.12
N ILE A 58 -7.51 -7.29 0.16
CA ILE A 58 -7.94 -6.08 -0.57
C ILE A 58 -7.28 -4.84 0.02
N ALA A 59 -7.26 -4.70 1.34
CA ALA A 59 -6.58 -3.58 2.02
C ALA A 59 -5.08 -3.57 1.71
N ASP A 60 -4.42 -4.74 1.69
CA ASP A 60 -3.00 -4.86 1.35
C ASP A 60 -2.71 -4.43 -0.10
N ILE A 61 -3.55 -4.83 -1.06
CA ILE A 61 -3.43 -4.36 -2.46
C ILE A 61 -3.62 -2.84 -2.54
N LEU A 62 -4.63 -2.27 -1.85
CA LEU A 62 -4.86 -0.82 -1.85
C LEU A 62 -3.69 -0.05 -1.23
N ALA A 63 -3.13 -0.55 -0.13
CA ALA A 63 -1.95 0.04 0.51
C ALA A 63 -0.71 -0.04 -0.40
N SER A 64 -0.49 -1.20 -1.04
CA SER A 64 0.62 -1.39 -1.98
C SER A 64 0.48 -0.56 -3.24
N LEU A 65 -0.75 -0.36 -3.75
CA LEU A 65 -1.01 0.59 -4.83
C LEU A 65 -0.76 2.02 -4.38
N ALA A 66 -1.24 2.42 -3.19
CA ALA A 66 -0.98 3.76 -2.66
C ALA A 66 0.52 4.03 -2.47
N MET A 67 1.31 3.05 -2.03
CA MET A 67 2.76 3.17 -1.91
C MET A 67 3.47 3.13 -3.28
N GLY A 68 3.05 2.24 -4.17
CA GLY A 68 3.65 2.06 -5.49
C GLY A 68 3.40 3.25 -6.41
N LEU A 69 2.25 3.92 -6.25
CA LEU A 69 1.90 5.12 -7.01
C LEU A 69 2.46 6.40 -6.41
N THR A 70 3.11 6.41 -5.24
CA THR A 70 3.52 7.62 -4.48
C THR A 70 3.92 8.88 -5.26
N THR A 71 4.59 8.75 -6.39
CA THR A 71 5.02 9.89 -7.22
C THR A 71 4.03 10.28 -8.32
N LEU A 72 3.16 9.38 -8.77
CA LEU A 72 2.18 9.58 -9.85
C LEU A 72 1.07 10.59 -9.52
N PRO A 73 0.37 10.54 -8.36
CA PRO A 73 -0.72 11.44 -8.02
C PRO A 73 -0.22 12.75 -7.40
N MET A 74 1.10 12.98 -7.39
CA MET A 74 1.69 14.25 -6.97
C MET A 74 1.18 15.38 -7.87
N PRO A 75 0.76 16.53 -7.31
CA PRO A 75 0.27 17.65 -8.10
C PRO A 75 1.35 18.19 -9.03
N LYS A 76 0.96 18.52 -10.27
CA LYS A 76 1.85 19.15 -11.26
C LYS A 76 2.36 20.52 -10.83
N GLU A 77 1.55 21.28 -10.12
CA GLU A 77 1.88 22.61 -9.62
C GLU A 77 1.87 22.56 -8.09
N MET A 78 3.05 22.68 -7.49
CA MET A 78 3.21 22.80 -6.04
C MET A 78 3.70 24.21 -5.74
N PRO A 79 2.87 25.07 -5.11
CA PRO A 79 3.28 26.44 -4.78
C PRO A 79 4.54 26.48 -3.90
N PHE A 80 4.76 25.44 -3.09
CA PHE A 80 5.92 25.30 -2.20
C PHE A 80 7.24 25.03 -2.94
N GLU A 81 7.21 24.39 -4.11
CA GLU A 81 8.42 24.16 -4.92
C GLU A 81 8.93 25.43 -5.60
N VAL A 82 8.00 26.31 -6.00
CA VAL A 82 8.33 27.62 -6.58
C VAL A 82 8.99 28.52 -5.52
N GLU A 83 8.54 28.45 -4.26
CA GLU A 83 9.17 29.16 -3.15
C GLU A 83 10.54 28.59 -2.73
N LEU A 84 10.71 27.26 -2.80
CA LEU A 84 11.97 26.61 -2.40
C LEU A 84 12.99 26.46 -3.53
N GLY A 85 12.65 26.83 -4.77
CA GLY A 85 13.53 26.66 -5.93
C GLY A 85 13.89 25.21 -6.23
N TYR A 86 13.08 24.26 -5.76
CA TYR A 86 13.30 22.83 -5.90
C TYR A 86 12.29 22.25 -6.89
N ASP A 87 12.77 21.75 -8.03
CA ASP A 87 11.93 21.11 -9.03
C ASP A 87 12.09 19.59 -8.94
N TRP A 88 11.09 18.88 -8.44
CA TRP A 88 11.11 17.41 -8.38
C TRP A 88 11.22 16.78 -9.78
N PRO A 89 12.29 16.01 -10.07
CA PRO A 89 12.58 15.51 -11.42
C PRO A 89 11.71 14.31 -11.86
N GLY A 90 10.80 13.85 -10.99
CA GLY A 90 9.97 12.67 -11.26
C GLY A 90 8.69 12.97 -12.07
N PRO A 91 8.10 11.95 -12.71
CA PRO A 91 6.84 12.08 -13.43
C PRO A 91 5.69 12.44 -12.47
N ARG A 92 5.05 13.60 -12.68
CA ARG A 92 3.89 14.07 -11.92
C ARG A 92 2.69 14.17 -12.85
N TYR A 93 1.67 13.39 -12.58
CA TYR A 93 0.47 13.35 -13.41
C TYR A 93 -0.81 13.71 -12.64
N GLY A 94 -0.70 13.92 -11.32
CA GLY A 94 -1.84 14.15 -10.44
C GLY A 94 -2.16 15.61 -10.15
N ASN A 95 -3.07 15.77 -9.19
CA ASN A 95 -3.52 17.04 -8.61
C ASN A 95 -3.64 16.90 -7.08
N THR A 96 -3.95 18.00 -6.37
CA THR A 96 -4.07 18.00 -4.91
C THR A 96 -5.10 16.98 -4.40
N TRP A 97 -6.17 16.75 -5.17
CA TRP A 97 -7.20 15.78 -4.85
C TRP A 97 -6.69 14.34 -4.90
N THR A 98 -5.91 13.97 -5.92
CA THR A 98 -5.32 12.63 -6.02
C THR A 98 -4.28 12.38 -4.94
N CYS A 99 -3.51 13.40 -4.56
CA CYS A 99 -2.57 13.33 -3.44
C CYS A 99 -3.29 13.09 -2.11
N ASN A 100 -4.36 13.86 -1.83
CA ASN A 100 -5.18 13.67 -0.63
C ASN A 100 -5.86 12.29 -0.62
N ALA A 101 -6.39 11.83 -1.76
CA ALA A 101 -7.00 10.51 -1.88
C ALA A 101 -5.99 9.39 -1.61
N GLN A 102 -4.77 9.49 -2.13
CA GLN A 102 -3.71 8.52 -1.90
C GLN A 102 -3.32 8.43 -0.42
N GLY A 103 -3.14 9.59 0.24
CA GLY A 103 -2.86 9.65 1.67
C GLY A 103 -3.99 9.03 2.50
N PHE A 104 -5.24 9.34 2.17
CA PHE A 104 -6.41 8.76 2.82
C PHE A 104 -6.46 7.23 2.65
N ILE A 105 -6.28 6.73 1.42
CA ILE A 105 -6.31 5.29 1.13
C ILE A 105 -5.21 4.57 1.91
N TRP A 106 -4.01 5.13 1.99
CA TRP A 106 -2.90 4.54 2.72
C TRP A 106 -3.18 4.41 4.22
N VAL A 107 -3.68 5.48 4.86
CA VAL A 107 -4.03 5.47 6.30
C VAL A 107 -5.22 4.53 6.57
N PHE A 108 -6.24 4.58 5.72
CA PHE A 108 -7.43 3.75 5.86
C PHE A 108 -7.11 2.26 5.70
N ALA A 109 -6.37 1.89 4.66
CA ALA A 109 -5.96 0.52 4.41
C ALA A 109 -5.05 -0.01 5.53
N GLY A 110 -4.12 0.81 6.03
CA GLY A 110 -3.27 0.45 7.17
C GLY A 110 -4.08 0.18 8.44
N THR A 111 -5.00 1.08 8.78
CA THR A 111 -5.84 0.96 9.99
C THR A 111 -6.72 -0.30 9.94
N ILE A 112 -7.30 -0.59 8.78
CA ILE A 112 -8.09 -1.81 8.56
C ILE A 112 -7.21 -3.06 8.68
N GLY A 113 -6.01 -3.05 8.11
CA GLY A 113 -5.07 -4.17 8.18
C GLY A 113 -4.75 -4.58 9.62
N PHE A 114 -4.48 -3.61 10.50
CA PHE A 114 -4.27 -3.88 11.93
C PHE A 114 -5.53 -4.42 12.62
N GLY A 115 -6.69 -3.82 12.33
CA GLY A 115 -7.97 -4.25 12.89
C GLY A 115 -8.35 -5.69 12.51
N LEU A 116 -8.19 -6.05 11.23
CA LEU A 116 -8.50 -7.39 10.74
C LEU A 116 -7.52 -8.44 11.30
N ASN A 117 -6.24 -8.09 11.48
CA ASN A 117 -5.27 -8.95 12.18
C ASN A 117 -5.71 -9.26 13.63
N ALA A 118 -6.15 -8.25 14.37
CA ALA A 118 -6.66 -8.46 15.73
C ALA A 118 -7.92 -9.35 15.74
N MET A 119 -8.82 -9.15 14.79
CA MET A 119 -10.03 -9.97 14.64
C MET A 119 -9.69 -11.44 14.30
N LEU A 120 -8.66 -11.70 13.49
CA LEU A 120 -8.20 -13.06 13.21
C LEU A 120 -7.72 -13.78 14.48
N CYS A 121 -7.00 -13.09 15.36
CA CYS A 121 -6.57 -13.64 16.64
C CYS A 121 -7.76 -13.99 17.53
N LEU A 122 -8.77 -13.11 17.60
CA LEU A 122 -9.99 -13.35 18.37
C LEU A 122 -10.80 -14.52 17.79
N CYS A 123 -10.99 -14.59 16.47
CA CYS A 123 -11.70 -15.69 15.82
C CYS A 123 -11.02 -17.05 16.07
N LYS A 124 -9.68 -17.10 16.03
CA LYS A 124 -8.93 -18.32 16.36
C LYS A 124 -9.08 -18.71 17.83
N TYR A 125 -9.00 -17.73 18.73
CA TYR A 125 -9.13 -17.98 20.17
C TYR A 125 -10.52 -18.52 20.54
N ILE A 126 -11.58 -17.91 20.00
CA ILE A 126 -12.97 -18.34 20.23
C ILE A 126 -13.20 -19.73 19.64
N GLY A 127 -12.75 -20.00 18.40
CA GLY A 127 -12.90 -21.30 17.77
C GLY A 127 -12.19 -22.44 18.52
N LYS A 128 -11.04 -22.15 19.17
CA LYS A 128 -10.34 -23.11 20.01
C LYS A 128 -11.05 -23.39 21.34
N ARG A 129 -11.83 -22.43 21.84
CA ARG A 129 -12.58 -22.54 23.10
C ARG A 129 -13.90 -23.31 22.96
N THR A 130 -14.47 -23.39 21.75
CA THR A 130 -15.72 -24.15 21.48
C THR A 130 -15.49 -25.65 21.25
N LEU A 131 -14.23 -26.10 21.14
CA LEU A 131 -13.84 -27.51 20.91
C LEU A 131 -13.28 -28.21 22.16
N LEU A 132 -13.36 -27.58 23.34
CA LEU A 132 -13.07 -28.15 24.65
C LEU A 132 -14.34 -28.14 25.50
#